data_AF-A0A954M3E6-F1
#
_entry.id   AF-A0A954M3E6-F1
#
_cell.length_a   1.000
_cell.length_b   1.000
_cell.length_c   1.000
_cell.angle_alpha   90.00
_cell.angle_beta   90.00
_cell.angle_gamma   90.00
#
_symmetry.space_group_name_H-M   'P 1'
#
loop_
_entity.id
_entity.type
_entity.pdbx_description
1 polymer ?
#
loop_
_entity_poly.entity_id
_entity_poly.type
_entity_poly.pdbx_seq_one_letter_code
_entity_poly.pdbx_strand_id
1 'polypeptide(L)'
;MSFAAAKTNLLKYIKDYLGVLLKDSGRYRSAIQGPRDPTGNPPWIHLRNRNERLIANPDGLGVRCDFPHSSKLHALQFLRGFAPKLLHRALTDWPIQFCDAPQQSGDPVVSFLFAHRGTDRLKQLVHVIRSVFGQHGVPIEVIVADLTRPHLGSQLPDGITHLPIDDSQLTPGWRKAWAFNIAARQARGEVLVFQDGDICVPRDYAVELKRQLITGEWQAASLQRFLFYLSSSATQEALAASSWPNYGVDAVSQNWKGGTIAIRRDAFFAIGGFDEGFVDWGGEDDEFFDRCGTLRHNRFGYLPFVHLWHPPQAVRKDCANPNIDLILPRRLQMPVDARVQELRARNAGQVAAPIPVTAYKEQNA
;
A
#
# COMPACT_ATOMS: atom_id res chain seq x y z
N MET A 1 -7.54 36.36 9.39
CA MET A 1 -8.84 35.68 9.20
C MET A 1 -9.92 36.46 9.93
N SER A 2 -11.06 36.79 9.31
CA SER A 2 -12.10 37.61 9.96
C SER A 2 -12.90 36.80 10.99
N PHE A 3 -13.39 37.46 12.05
CA PHE A 3 -14.20 36.86 13.11
C PHE A 3 -15.46 36.13 12.58
N ALA A 4 -16.02 36.61 11.47
CA ALA A 4 -17.19 35.99 10.82
C ALA A 4 -16.84 34.63 10.20
N ALA A 5 -15.68 34.51 9.52
CA ALA A 5 -15.22 33.24 8.95
C ALA A 5 -14.93 32.20 10.05
N ALA A 6 -14.38 32.63 11.18
CA ALA A 6 -14.14 31.75 12.33
C ALA A 6 -15.45 31.22 12.97
N LYS A 7 -16.46 32.08 13.14
CA LYS A 7 -17.79 31.67 13.67
C LYS A 7 -18.51 30.71 12.72
N THR A 8 -18.49 30.97 11.41
CA THR A 8 -19.11 30.09 10.41
C THR A 8 -18.45 28.70 10.38
N ASN A 9 -17.11 28.64 10.49
CA ASN A 9 -16.38 27.37 10.58
C ASN A 9 -16.70 26.59 11.86
N LEU A 10 -16.87 27.28 12.99
CA LEU A 10 -17.23 26.65 14.26
C LEU A 10 -18.66 26.07 14.23
N LEU A 11 -19.64 26.82 13.72
CA LEU A 11 -21.03 26.34 13.59
C LEU A 11 -21.12 25.12 12.67
N LYS A 12 -20.38 25.13 11.55
CA LYS A 12 -20.27 23.98 10.65
C LYS A 12 -19.67 22.77 11.37
N TYR A 13 -18.57 22.96 12.10
CA TYR A 13 -17.92 21.89 12.86
C TYR A 13 -18.87 21.28 13.91
N ILE A 14 -19.60 22.10 14.67
CA ILE A 14 -20.55 21.61 15.69
C ILE A 14 -21.68 20.80 15.03
N LYS A 15 -22.23 21.29 13.90
CA LYS A 15 -23.26 20.59 13.14
C LYS A 15 -22.76 19.23 12.65
N ASP A 16 -21.56 19.18 12.08
CA ASP A 16 -20.95 17.95 11.60
C ASP A 16 -20.67 16.98 12.75
N TYR A 17 -20.13 17.47 13.87
CA TYR A 17 -19.89 16.68 15.08
C TYR A 17 -21.16 16.03 15.63
N LEU A 18 -22.24 16.82 15.82
CA LEU A 18 -23.52 16.28 16.29
C LEU A 18 -24.11 15.28 15.30
N GLY A 19 -24.01 15.58 14.00
CA GLY A 19 -24.44 14.67 12.94
C GLY A 19 -23.69 13.34 12.96
N VAL A 20 -22.38 13.35 13.18
CA VAL A 20 -21.54 12.15 13.34
C VAL A 20 -21.88 11.41 14.62
N LEU A 21 -22.00 12.11 15.75
CA LEU A 21 -22.31 11.53 17.05
C LEU A 21 -23.62 10.74 17.00
N LEU A 22 -24.68 11.32 16.44
CA LEU A 22 -26.00 10.70 16.37
C LEU A 22 -26.07 9.52 15.39
N LYS A 23 -25.48 9.66 14.20
CA LYS A 23 -25.71 8.70 13.11
C LYS A 23 -24.60 7.65 12.94
N ASP A 24 -23.39 7.87 13.47
CA ASP A 24 -22.27 6.94 13.30
C ASP A 24 -21.82 6.25 14.59
N SER A 25 -22.01 6.84 15.78
CA SER A 25 -21.49 6.24 17.02
C SER A 25 -21.97 4.80 17.24
N GLY A 26 -23.26 4.51 17.01
CA GLY A 26 -23.80 3.15 17.12
C GLY A 26 -23.18 2.19 16.10
N ARG A 27 -23.06 2.62 14.84
CA ARG A 27 -22.43 1.85 13.75
C ARG A 27 -20.98 1.49 14.09
N TYR A 28 -20.21 2.46 14.58
CA TYR A 28 -18.81 2.24 14.94
C TYR A 28 -18.66 1.37 16.21
N ARG A 29 -19.53 1.52 17.21
CA ARG A 29 -19.54 0.60 18.37
C ARG A 29 -19.81 -0.84 17.94
N SER A 30 -20.85 -1.04 17.12
CA SER A 30 -21.17 -2.35 16.57
C SER A 30 -20.03 -2.91 15.72
N ALA A 31 -19.35 -2.07 14.94
CA ALA A 31 -18.21 -2.48 14.13
C ALA A 31 -17.01 -2.96 14.97
N ILE A 32 -16.77 -2.30 16.12
CA ILE A 32 -15.63 -2.60 17.00
C ILE A 32 -15.91 -3.81 17.91
N GLN A 33 -17.15 -3.94 18.39
CA GLN A 33 -17.51 -4.91 19.43
C GLN A 33 -18.27 -6.13 18.89
N GLY A 34 -18.84 -6.03 17.68
CA GLY A 34 -19.71 -7.06 17.14
C GLY A 34 -18.98 -8.37 16.84
N PRO A 35 -19.73 -9.50 16.83
CA PRO A 35 -19.21 -10.79 16.39
C PRO A 35 -19.00 -10.79 14.87
N ARG A 36 -18.20 -11.74 14.37
CA ARG A 36 -18.09 -11.99 12.94
C ARG A 36 -19.46 -12.41 12.38
N ASP A 37 -19.71 -12.06 11.12
CA ASP A 37 -20.91 -12.51 10.42
C ASP A 37 -20.79 -14.01 10.03
N PRO A 38 -21.85 -14.64 9.49
CA PRO A 38 -21.81 -16.05 9.09
C PRO A 38 -20.77 -16.39 8.01
N THR A 39 -20.28 -15.39 7.26
CA THR A 39 -19.22 -15.55 6.25
C THR A 39 -17.81 -15.42 6.85
N GLY A 40 -17.72 -15.21 8.17
CA GLY A 40 -16.46 -15.03 8.91
C GLY A 40 -15.92 -13.59 8.88
N ASN A 41 -16.65 -12.65 8.28
CA ASN A 41 -16.21 -11.27 8.15
C ASN A 41 -16.36 -10.52 9.48
N PRO A 42 -15.31 -9.82 9.95
CA PRO A 42 -15.45 -8.99 11.13
C PRO A 42 -16.25 -7.72 10.78
N PRO A 43 -17.16 -7.24 11.66
CA PRO A 43 -18.11 -6.17 11.32
C PRO A 43 -17.48 -4.87 10.83
N TRP A 44 -16.25 -4.57 11.27
CA TRP A 44 -15.56 -3.36 10.88
C TRP A 44 -15.28 -3.24 9.38
N ILE A 45 -15.18 -4.35 8.64
CA ILE A 45 -14.93 -4.26 7.19
C ILE A 45 -16.09 -3.57 6.47
N HIS A 46 -17.30 -3.59 7.04
CA HIS A 46 -18.49 -2.98 6.43
C HIS A 46 -18.65 -1.48 6.77
N LEU A 47 -17.75 -0.90 7.56
CA LEU A 47 -17.72 0.54 7.76
C LEU A 47 -17.40 1.26 6.45
N ARG A 48 -18.10 2.37 6.19
CA ARG A 48 -17.86 3.30 5.08
C ARG A 48 -18.50 4.66 5.39
N ASN A 49 -18.13 5.70 4.63
CA ASN A 49 -18.85 6.96 4.69
C ASN A 49 -20.28 6.77 4.16
N ARG A 50 -21.21 7.62 4.61
CA ARG A 50 -22.65 7.40 4.40
C ARG A 50 -23.08 7.46 2.92
N ASN A 51 -22.33 8.18 2.10
CA ASN A 51 -22.53 8.33 0.66
C ASN A 51 -21.75 7.31 -0.18
N GLU A 52 -21.04 6.37 0.46
CA GLU A 52 -20.27 5.34 -0.23
C GLU A 52 -20.97 4.00 -0.17
N ARG A 53 -20.68 3.18 -1.17
CA ARG A 53 -21.23 1.83 -1.31
C ARG A 53 -20.14 0.79 -1.23
N LEU A 54 -20.48 -0.34 -0.63
CA LEU A 54 -19.67 -1.56 -0.60
C LEU A 54 -20.45 -2.69 -1.28
N ILE A 55 -19.71 -3.55 -1.97
CA ILE A 55 -20.21 -4.81 -2.53
C ILE A 55 -19.58 -5.93 -1.71
N ALA A 56 -20.38 -6.77 -1.06
CA ALA A 56 -19.88 -7.93 -0.31
C ALA A 56 -19.33 -8.98 -1.27
N ASN A 57 -18.29 -9.71 -0.84
CA ASN A 57 -17.84 -10.89 -1.56
C ASN A 57 -18.90 -11.99 -1.40
N PRO A 58 -19.53 -12.47 -2.50
CA PRO A 58 -20.52 -13.54 -2.39
C PRO A 58 -19.91 -14.87 -1.91
N ASP A 59 -18.61 -15.07 -2.15
CA ASP A 59 -17.94 -16.36 -1.97
C ASP A 59 -17.01 -16.38 -0.73
N GLY A 60 -17.17 -15.43 0.20
CA GLY A 60 -16.48 -15.45 1.48
C GLY A 60 -16.06 -14.09 2.02
N LEU A 61 -14.78 -13.97 2.37
CA LEU A 61 -14.27 -12.78 3.07
C LEU A 61 -14.16 -11.55 2.17
N GLY A 62 -14.44 -10.38 2.75
CA GLY A 62 -14.12 -9.08 2.17
C GLY A 62 -15.27 -8.33 1.53
N VAL A 63 -14.96 -7.08 1.25
CA VAL A 63 -15.85 -6.13 0.57
C VAL A 63 -15.08 -5.37 -0.49
N ARG A 64 -15.72 -5.08 -1.61
CA ARG A 64 -15.20 -4.21 -2.65
C ARG A 64 -15.82 -2.83 -2.51
N CYS A 65 -14.99 -1.79 -2.58
CA CYS A 65 -15.44 -0.41 -2.62
C CYS A 65 -16.04 -0.09 -4.00
N ASP A 66 -17.29 0.36 -4.03
CA ASP A 66 -18.00 0.77 -5.25
C ASP A 66 -17.98 2.29 -5.38
N PHE A 67 -16.76 2.84 -5.43
CA PHE A 67 -16.47 4.25 -5.60
C PHE A 67 -15.02 4.41 -6.13
N PRO A 68 -14.71 5.46 -6.92
CA PRO A 68 -13.49 5.50 -7.72
C PRO A 68 -12.22 5.90 -6.95
N HIS A 69 -12.34 6.73 -5.92
CA HIS A 69 -11.21 7.36 -5.24
C HIS A 69 -11.03 6.84 -3.81
N SER A 70 -9.80 6.92 -3.31
CA SER A 70 -9.54 6.71 -1.89
C SER A 70 -10.21 7.81 -1.07
N SER A 71 -10.64 7.46 0.14
CA SER A 71 -11.27 8.41 1.05
C SER A 71 -10.88 8.12 2.49
N LYS A 72 -10.97 9.12 3.35
CA LYS A 72 -10.83 8.94 4.80
C LYS A 72 -12.19 8.66 5.41
N LEU A 73 -12.25 7.81 6.43
CA LEU A 73 -13.46 7.65 7.25
C LEU A 73 -13.77 8.97 7.97
N HIS A 74 -14.76 9.70 7.46
CA HIS A 74 -15.10 11.05 7.89
C HIS A 74 -15.46 11.10 9.38
N ALA A 75 -16.24 10.13 9.86
CA ALA A 75 -16.68 10.06 11.26
C ALA A 75 -15.50 10.02 12.25
N LEU A 76 -14.37 9.40 11.88
CA LEU A 76 -13.19 9.29 12.75
C LEU A 76 -12.42 10.60 12.91
N GLN A 77 -12.67 11.61 12.07
CA GLN A 77 -12.12 12.94 12.25
C GLN A 77 -12.72 13.65 13.49
N PHE A 78 -13.95 13.27 13.84
CA PHE A 78 -14.72 13.81 14.98
C PHE A 78 -14.72 12.85 16.18
N LEU A 79 -14.91 11.55 15.93
CA LEU A 79 -14.90 10.49 16.94
C LEU A 79 -13.48 9.97 17.19
N ARG A 80 -12.53 10.86 17.54
CA ARG A 80 -11.10 10.51 17.60
C ARG A 80 -10.78 9.33 18.51
N GLY A 81 -11.54 9.15 19.60
CA GLY A 81 -11.39 7.99 20.50
C GLY A 81 -11.80 6.63 19.89
N PHE A 82 -12.46 6.61 18.74
CA PHE A 82 -12.85 5.37 18.05
C PHE A 82 -11.76 4.86 17.11
N ALA A 83 -10.89 5.72 16.56
CA ALA A 83 -9.88 5.28 15.60
C ALA A 83 -8.87 4.28 16.22
N PRO A 84 -8.31 4.51 17.43
CA PRO A 84 -7.44 3.53 18.07
C PRO A 84 -8.17 2.24 18.47
N LYS A 85 -9.44 2.33 18.90
CA LYS A 85 -10.26 1.15 19.23
C LYS A 85 -10.55 0.30 17.98
N LEU A 86 -10.78 0.95 16.85
CA LEU A 86 -10.96 0.31 15.56
C LEU A 86 -9.67 -0.38 15.10
N LEU A 87 -8.51 0.29 15.24
CA LEU A 87 -7.21 -0.30 14.96
C LEU A 87 -6.98 -1.54 15.83
N HIS A 88 -7.17 -1.42 17.16
CA HIS A 88 -7.00 -2.54 18.09
C HIS A 88 -7.91 -3.71 17.74
N ARG A 89 -9.18 -3.45 17.42
CA ARG A 89 -10.08 -4.52 16.97
C ARG A 89 -9.58 -5.16 15.67
N ALA A 90 -9.21 -4.36 14.68
CA ALA A 90 -8.74 -4.88 13.40
C ALA A 90 -7.47 -5.73 13.55
N LEU A 91 -6.53 -5.34 14.42
CA LEU A 91 -5.32 -6.09 14.73
C LEU A 91 -5.56 -7.29 15.66
N THR A 92 -6.68 -7.33 16.40
CA THR A 92 -7.10 -8.55 17.10
C THR A 92 -7.60 -9.59 16.08
N ASP A 93 -8.37 -9.12 15.09
CA ASP A 93 -8.91 -9.98 14.03
C ASP A 93 -7.85 -10.44 13.02
N TRP A 94 -6.83 -9.61 12.78
CA TRP A 94 -5.73 -9.82 11.85
C TRP A 94 -4.43 -9.24 12.41
N PRO A 95 -3.71 -9.98 13.26
CA PRO A 95 -2.54 -9.47 13.96
C PRO A 95 -1.40 -9.16 13.01
N ILE A 96 -0.62 -8.13 13.35
CA ILE A 96 0.71 -7.91 12.78
C ILE A 96 1.72 -8.39 13.80
N GLN A 97 2.61 -9.29 13.36
CA GLN A 97 3.68 -9.85 14.16
C GLN A 97 5.02 -9.36 13.62
N PHE A 98 5.92 -8.93 14.51
CA PHE A 98 7.28 -8.54 14.14
C PHE A 98 8.26 -9.65 14.50
N CYS A 99 9.09 -10.03 13.54
CA CYS A 99 10.15 -11.03 13.71
C CYS A 99 11.46 -10.50 13.12
N ASP A 100 12.59 -10.98 13.65
CA ASP A 100 13.91 -10.55 13.19
C ASP A 100 14.45 -11.40 12.02
N ALA A 101 13.76 -12.50 11.69
CA ALA A 101 14.05 -13.36 10.54
C ALA A 101 12.76 -14.03 10.00
N PRO A 102 12.73 -14.45 8.72
CA PRO A 102 11.60 -15.21 8.17
C PRO A 102 11.25 -16.44 9.01
N GLN A 103 9.95 -16.69 9.23
CA GLN A 103 9.49 -17.79 10.09
C GLN A 103 9.45 -19.17 9.43
N GLN A 104 9.60 -19.24 8.10
CA GLN A 104 9.44 -20.47 7.33
C GLN A 104 10.67 -20.65 6.43
N SER A 105 11.22 -21.86 6.42
CA SER A 105 12.31 -22.26 5.51
C SER A 105 11.75 -22.95 4.27
N GLY A 106 12.53 -22.96 3.18
CA GLY A 106 12.18 -23.61 1.92
C GLY A 106 12.14 -22.63 0.74
N ASP A 107 11.75 -23.14 -0.42
CA ASP A 107 11.62 -22.31 -1.62
C ASP A 107 10.48 -21.28 -1.43
N PRO A 108 10.76 -19.98 -1.63
CA PRO A 108 9.78 -18.94 -1.38
C PRO A 108 8.60 -19.10 -2.33
N VAL A 109 7.38 -19.03 -1.80
CA VAL A 109 6.14 -18.98 -2.58
C VAL A 109 5.77 -17.52 -2.85
N VAL A 110 6.03 -16.64 -1.89
CA VAL A 110 5.71 -15.21 -1.96
C VAL A 110 6.99 -14.38 -1.82
N SER A 111 7.23 -13.47 -2.78
CA SER A 111 8.35 -12.54 -2.76
C SER A 111 7.84 -11.13 -2.42
N PHE A 112 8.24 -10.59 -1.28
CA PHE A 112 7.99 -9.20 -0.91
C PHE A 112 9.10 -8.32 -1.47
N LEU A 113 8.73 -7.35 -2.31
CA LEU A 113 9.62 -6.51 -3.08
C LEU A 113 9.53 -5.07 -2.59
N PHE A 114 10.66 -4.51 -2.19
CA PHE A 114 10.79 -3.13 -1.71
C PHE A 114 11.67 -2.33 -2.65
N ALA A 115 11.21 -1.13 -3.02
CA ALA A 115 12.05 -0.11 -3.64
C ALA A 115 12.40 0.93 -2.56
N HIS A 116 13.69 1.22 -2.37
CA HIS A 116 14.11 2.18 -1.34
C HIS A 116 15.21 3.13 -1.80
N ARG A 117 15.20 4.34 -1.26
CA ARG A 117 16.27 5.34 -1.37
C ARG A 117 16.36 6.20 -0.12
N GLY A 118 17.59 6.44 0.32
CA GLY A 118 17.91 7.35 1.40
C GLY A 118 17.82 6.69 2.77
N THR A 119 18.21 7.43 3.80
CA THR A 119 18.21 6.94 5.19
C THR A 119 17.05 7.50 6.02
N ASP A 120 16.32 8.50 5.50
CA ASP A 120 15.26 9.20 6.23
C ASP A 120 14.10 8.29 6.68
N ARG A 121 13.87 7.20 5.94
CA ARG A 121 12.84 6.20 6.21
C ARG A 121 13.39 4.82 6.50
N LEU A 122 14.68 4.70 6.81
CA LEU A 122 15.33 3.41 7.06
C LEU A 122 14.70 2.69 8.26
N LYS A 123 14.42 3.40 9.36
CA LYS A 123 13.80 2.80 10.56
C LYS A 123 12.41 2.23 10.24
N GLN A 124 11.62 2.94 9.44
CA GLN A 124 10.32 2.49 8.96
C GLN A 124 10.48 1.25 8.08
N LEU A 125 11.40 1.27 7.11
CA LEU A 125 11.67 0.12 6.23
C LEU A 125 12.02 -1.12 7.04
N VAL A 126 12.98 -1.01 7.95
CA VAL A 126 13.39 -2.15 8.81
C VAL A 126 12.19 -2.67 9.62
N HIS A 127 11.37 -1.79 10.16
CA HIS A 127 10.20 -2.18 10.93
C HIS A 127 9.13 -2.87 10.07
N VAL A 128 8.92 -2.42 8.83
CA VAL A 128 8.03 -3.08 7.87
C VAL A 128 8.59 -4.45 7.47
N ILE A 129 9.89 -4.57 7.20
CA ILE A 129 10.53 -5.86 6.91
C ILE A 129 10.31 -6.84 8.07
N ARG A 130 10.41 -6.39 9.32
CA ARG A 130 10.11 -7.24 10.49
C ARG A 130 8.66 -7.71 10.52
N SER A 131 7.69 -6.91 10.03
CA SER A 131 6.29 -7.36 9.88
C SER A 131 6.11 -8.40 8.77
N VAL A 132 6.92 -8.31 7.71
CA VAL A 132 6.97 -9.31 6.64
C VAL A 132 7.67 -10.59 7.12
N PHE A 133 8.73 -10.48 7.91
CA PHE A 133 9.35 -11.65 8.52
C PHE A 133 8.39 -12.43 9.41
N GLY A 134 7.42 -11.75 10.04
CA GLY A 134 6.35 -12.38 10.81
C GLY A 134 5.31 -13.17 10.00
N GLN A 135 5.39 -13.24 8.67
CA GLN A 135 4.49 -14.08 7.87
C GLN A 135 4.57 -15.55 8.31
N HIS A 136 3.42 -16.21 8.40
CA HIS A 136 3.34 -17.61 8.86
C HIS A 136 2.79 -18.54 7.75
N GLY A 137 3.02 -19.85 7.85
CA GLY A 137 2.38 -20.87 7.01
C GLY A 137 2.79 -20.91 5.53
N VAL A 138 3.59 -19.95 5.07
CA VAL A 138 4.08 -19.85 3.69
C VAL A 138 5.55 -19.42 3.71
N PRO A 139 6.47 -20.14 3.05
CA PRO A 139 7.83 -19.65 2.83
C PRO A 139 7.82 -18.35 2.02
N ILE A 140 8.54 -17.35 2.52
CA ILE A 140 8.64 -16.02 1.90
C ILE A 140 10.09 -15.66 1.65
N GLU A 141 10.31 -14.74 0.72
CA GLU A 141 11.56 -14.00 0.62
C GLU A 141 11.29 -12.50 0.60
N VAL A 142 12.32 -11.74 0.98
CA VAL A 142 12.30 -10.28 0.98
C VAL A 142 13.44 -9.78 0.09
N ILE A 143 13.11 -8.92 -0.87
CA ILE A 143 14.07 -8.34 -1.80
C ILE A 143 14.01 -6.81 -1.67
N VAL A 144 15.14 -6.17 -1.38
CA VAL A 144 15.25 -4.72 -1.27
C VAL A 144 16.10 -4.19 -2.42
N ALA A 145 15.42 -3.57 -3.39
CA ALA A 145 16.03 -2.79 -4.47
C ALA A 145 16.43 -1.40 -3.93
N ASP A 146 17.73 -1.22 -3.71
CA ASP A 146 18.31 -0.10 -2.98
C ASP A 146 19.03 0.88 -3.91
N LEU A 147 18.42 2.05 -4.10
CA LEU A 147 18.97 3.18 -4.85
C LEU A 147 19.61 4.24 -3.93
N THR A 148 19.95 3.89 -2.69
CA THR A 148 20.64 4.77 -1.75
C THR A 148 22.12 4.89 -2.11
N ARG A 149 22.71 6.06 -1.82
CA ARG A 149 24.13 6.34 -2.04
C ARG A 149 24.74 6.89 -0.75
N PRO A 150 25.74 6.23 -0.16
CA PRO A 150 26.16 4.84 -0.43
C PRO A 150 25.02 3.84 -0.16
N HIS A 151 25.10 2.64 -0.74
CA HIS A 151 24.11 1.58 -0.52
C HIS A 151 24.01 1.21 0.97
N LEU A 152 22.82 0.80 1.41
CA LEU A 152 22.50 0.57 2.81
C LEU A 152 23.31 -0.58 3.42
N GLY A 153 23.50 -1.67 2.67
CA GLY A 153 24.30 -2.82 3.08
C GLY A 153 23.86 -3.36 4.45
N SER A 154 24.80 -3.40 5.40
CA SER A 154 24.59 -3.90 6.77
C SER A 154 23.60 -3.09 7.63
N GLN A 155 23.05 -1.99 7.10
CA GLN A 155 21.96 -1.26 7.74
C GLN A 155 20.59 -1.96 7.58
N LEU A 156 20.49 -2.88 6.62
CA LEU A 156 19.32 -3.74 6.43
C LEU A 156 19.43 -5.00 7.30
N PRO A 157 18.31 -5.59 7.75
CA PRO A 157 18.34 -6.81 8.55
C PRO A 157 18.85 -8.01 7.73
N ASP A 158 19.41 -9.00 8.42
CA ASP A 158 19.74 -10.29 7.81
C ASP A 158 18.48 -11.01 7.28
N GLY A 159 18.69 -12.00 6.41
CA GLY A 159 17.59 -12.80 5.85
C GLY A 159 16.83 -12.12 4.69
N ILE A 160 17.35 -10.99 4.19
CA ILE A 160 16.87 -10.33 2.97
C ILE A 160 17.86 -10.53 1.80
N THR A 161 17.39 -10.42 0.57
CA THR A 161 18.23 -10.24 -0.62
C THR A 161 18.39 -8.74 -0.89
N HIS A 162 19.60 -8.21 -0.69
CA HIS A 162 19.92 -6.81 -0.96
C HIS A 162 20.34 -6.65 -2.42
N LEU A 163 19.65 -5.79 -3.16
CA LEU A 163 19.95 -5.47 -4.55
C LEU A 163 20.40 -4.00 -4.65
N PRO A 164 21.71 -3.72 -4.53
CA PRO A 164 22.23 -2.38 -4.77
C PRO A 164 22.06 -2.01 -6.25
N ILE A 165 21.48 -0.84 -6.53
CA ILE A 165 21.25 -0.34 -7.89
C ILE A 165 21.92 1.03 -8.03
N ASP A 166 22.94 1.11 -8.87
CA ASP A 166 23.58 2.38 -9.21
C ASP A 166 22.84 3.05 -10.39
N ASP A 167 22.20 4.18 -10.10
CA ASP A 167 21.56 5.05 -11.09
C ASP A 167 22.37 6.30 -11.46
N SER A 168 23.70 6.28 -11.27
CA SER A 168 24.56 7.49 -11.28
C SER A 168 24.63 8.14 -12.64
N GLN A 169 24.52 7.31 -13.66
CA GLN A 169 24.60 7.69 -15.06
C GLN A 169 23.25 8.21 -15.60
N LEU A 170 22.18 8.14 -14.79
CA LEU A 170 20.84 8.57 -15.18
C LEU A 170 20.55 9.98 -14.67
N THR A 171 19.56 10.64 -15.28
CA THR A 171 19.08 11.93 -14.81
C THR A 171 18.61 11.85 -13.34
N PRO A 172 18.88 12.84 -12.47
CA PRO A 172 18.45 12.76 -11.09
C PRO A 172 16.94 12.57 -10.96
N GLY A 173 16.50 11.57 -10.19
CA GLY A 173 15.07 11.29 -9.99
C GLY A 173 14.84 10.01 -9.21
N TRP A 174 13.67 9.88 -8.59
CA TRP A 174 13.27 8.65 -7.88
C TRP A 174 12.63 7.64 -8.85
N ARG A 175 13.14 6.41 -8.91
CA ARG A 175 12.78 5.40 -9.94
C ARG A 175 12.14 4.16 -9.35
N LYS A 176 10.99 4.33 -8.68
CA LYS A 176 10.25 3.23 -8.01
C LYS A 176 9.94 2.07 -8.97
N ALA A 177 9.38 2.39 -10.14
CA ALA A 177 8.96 1.41 -11.14
C ALA A 177 10.12 0.52 -11.62
N TRP A 178 11.26 1.13 -11.95
CA TRP A 178 12.46 0.39 -12.38
C TRP A 178 13.01 -0.50 -11.26
N ALA A 179 13.09 0.02 -10.03
CA ALA A 179 13.51 -0.74 -8.86
C ALA A 179 12.65 -1.98 -8.62
N PHE A 180 11.32 -1.84 -8.73
CA PHE A 180 10.39 -2.95 -8.63
C PHE A 180 10.52 -3.96 -9.77
N ASN A 181 10.71 -3.51 -11.00
CA ASN A 181 10.93 -4.43 -12.12
C ASN A 181 12.24 -5.22 -11.98
N ILE A 182 13.32 -4.59 -11.49
CA ILE A 182 14.58 -5.27 -11.15
C ILE A 182 14.34 -6.32 -10.06
N ALA A 183 13.69 -5.94 -8.96
CA ALA A 183 13.38 -6.85 -7.86
C ALA A 183 12.52 -8.03 -8.33
N ALA A 184 11.51 -7.79 -9.18
CA ALA A 184 10.62 -8.82 -9.72
C ALA A 184 11.36 -9.83 -10.63
N ARG A 185 12.41 -9.41 -11.33
CA ARG A 185 13.25 -10.33 -12.11
C ARG A 185 14.07 -11.25 -11.21
N GLN A 186 14.55 -10.75 -10.07
CA GLN A 186 15.32 -11.54 -9.10
C GLN A 186 14.47 -12.42 -8.19
N ALA A 187 13.18 -12.08 -8.03
CA ALA A 187 12.22 -12.86 -7.26
C ALA A 187 12.12 -14.31 -7.75
N ARG A 188 12.01 -15.25 -6.82
CA ARG A 188 11.81 -16.68 -7.06
C ARG A 188 10.37 -17.11 -6.81
N GLY A 189 9.65 -16.41 -5.93
CA GLY A 189 8.25 -16.71 -5.60
C GLY A 189 7.29 -16.63 -6.77
N GLU A 190 6.26 -17.48 -6.73
CA GLU A 190 5.17 -17.49 -7.70
C GLU A 190 4.24 -16.27 -7.53
N VAL A 191 4.18 -15.71 -6.32
CA VAL A 191 3.47 -14.47 -6.02
C VAL A 191 4.46 -13.35 -5.74
N LEU A 192 4.28 -12.21 -6.41
CA LEU A 192 5.03 -10.97 -6.16
C LEU A 192 4.16 -10.01 -5.35
N VAL A 193 4.74 -9.39 -4.31
CA VAL A 193 4.10 -8.35 -3.49
C VAL A 193 4.94 -7.09 -3.54
N PHE A 194 4.46 -6.06 -4.23
CA PHE A 194 5.10 -4.75 -4.29
C PHE A 194 4.70 -3.95 -3.07
N GLN A 195 5.64 -3.73 -2.15
CA GLN A 195 5.36 -3.24 -0.80
C GLN A 195 6.07 -1.91 -0.54
N ASP A 196 5.31 -0.93 -0.03
CA ASP A 196 5.88 0.33 0.46
C ASP A 196 6.61 0.10 1.80
N GLY A 197 7.77 0.75 1.95
CA GLY A 197 8.66 0.63 3.11
C GLY A 197 8.17 1.32 4.39
N ASP A 198 6.93 1.81 4.42
CA ASP A 198 6.31 2.44 5.59
C ASP A 198 4.91 1.88 5.89
N ILE A 199 4.52 0.74 5.29
CA ILE A 199 3.24 0.07 5.57
C ILE A 199 3.50 -1.33 6.13
N CYS A 200 3.14 -1.55 7.40
CA CYS A 200 3.21 -2.86 8.05
C CYS A 200 2.04 -3.76 7.63
N VAL A 201 2.33 -5.06 7.50
CA VAL A 201 1.41 -6.06 6.94
C VAL A 201 0.94 -7.09 7.98
N PRO A 202 -0.31 -7.59 7.93
CA PRO A 202 -0.78 -8.68 8.80
C PRO A 202 0.04 -9.95 8.64
N ARG A 203 0.17 -10.72 9.72
CA ARG A 203 0.87 -12.01 9.81
C ARG A 203 0.38 -13.06 8.81
N ASP A 204 -0.89 -12.95 8.42
CA ASP A 204 -1.58 -13.95 7.60
C ASP A 204 -1.66 -13.53 6.13
N TYR A 205 -1.02 -12.40 5.76
CA TYR A 205 -1.15 -11.82 4.44
C TYR A 205 -0.64 -12.78 3.34
N ALA A 206 0.51 -13.42 3.52
CA ALA A 206 1.08 -14.37 2.56
C ALA A 206 0.21 -15.63 2.39
N VAL A 207 -0.39 -16.14 3.46
CA VAL A 207 -1.34 -17.27 3.40
C VAL A 207 -2.57 -16.89 2.59
N GLU A 208 -3.13 -15.71 2.86
CA GLU A 208 -4.31 -15.24 2.12
C GLU A 208 -3.99 -14.99 0.65
N LEU A 209 -2.81 -14.43 0.33
CA LEU A 209 -2.35 -14.28 -1.04
C LEU A 209 -2.17 -15.62 -1.75
N LYS A 210 -1.52 -16.59 -1.12
CA LYS A 210 -1.41 -17.96 -1.65
C LYS A 210 -2.79 -18.55 -1.91
N ARG A 211 -3.73 -18.37 -0.97
CA ARG A 211 -5.11 -18.85 -1.09
C ARG A 211 -5.83 -18.23 -2.30
N GLN A 212 -5.64 -16.93 -2.54
CA GLN A 212 -6.28 -16.23 -3.66
C GLN A 212 -5.64 -16.51 -5.02
N LEU A 213 -4.29 -16.52 -5.07
CA LEU A 213 -3.54 -16.43 -6.33
C LEU A 213 -3.02 -17.78 -6.84
N ILE A 214 -2.83 -18.75 -5.94
CA ILE A 214 -2.29 -20.07 -6.28
C ILE A 214 -3.38 -21.13 -6.23
N THR A 215 -4.06 -21.28 -5.09
CA THR A 215 -5.16 -22.26 -4.96
C THR A 215 -6.49 -21.72 -5.48
N GLY A 216 -6.61 -20.39 -5.56
CA GLY A 216 -7.75 -19.69 -6.11
C GLY A 216 -7.55 -19.38 -7.59
N GLU A 217 -8.53 -18.70 -8.17
CA GLU A 217 -8.55 -18.43 -9.61
C GLU A 217 -8.11 -17.00 -9.97
N TRP A 218 -7.63 -16.23 -8.98
CA TRP A 218 -7.23 -14.85 -9.19
C TRP A 218 -5.79 -14.76 -9.69
N GLN A 219 -5.52 -13.72 -10.47
CA GLN A 219 -4.18 -13.44 -11.01
C GLN A 219 -3.53 -12.24 -10.31
N ALA A 220 -4.34 -11.31 -9.80
CA ALA A 220 -3.92 -10.20 -8.95
C ALA A 220 -4.84 -10.08 -7.74
N ALA A 221 -4.34 -9.52 -6.65
CA ALA A 221 -5.08 -9.35 -5.41
C ALA A 221 -4.76 -8.03 -4.70
N SER A 222 -5.82 -7.33 -4.31
CA SER A 222 -5.81 -6.16 -3.44
C SER A 222 -6.73 -6.44 -2.25
N LEU A 223 -6.17 -7.12 -1.23
CA LEU A 223 -6.90 -7.60 -0.05
C LEU A 223 -7.03 -6.53 1.05
N GLN A 224 -6.49 -5.35 0.82
CA GLN A 224 -6.55 -4.23 1.74
C GLN A 224 -7.97 -3.67 1.95
N ARG A 225 -8.36 -3.53 3.22
CA ARG A 225 -9.59 -2.82 3.60
C ARG A 225 -9.33 -1.42 4.12
N PHE A 226 -8.53 -1.30 5.18
CA PHE A 226 -8.22 -0.04 5.84
C PHE A 226 -6.72 0.15 5.98
N LEU A 227 -6.28 1.38 5.72
CA LEU A 227 -4.94 1.84 6.04
C LEU A 227 -5.02 2.82 7.21
N PHE A 228 -4.51 2.41 8.35
CA PHE A 228 -4.45 3.22 9.56
C PHE A 228 -3.17 4.06 9.54
N TYR A 229 -3.31 5.36 9.39
CA TYR A 229 -2.18 6.30 9.46
C TYR A 229 -1.89 6.62 10.92
N LEU A 230 -0.74 6.18 11.41
CA LEU A 230 -0.27 6.57 12.73
C LEU A 230 0.20 8.02 12.75
N SER A 231 0.12 8.64 13.92
CA SER A 231 0.77 9.91 14.20
C SER A 231 2.28 9.74 14.29
N SER A 232 3.02 10.85 14.26
CA SER A 232 4.48 10.83 14.46
C SER A 232 4.86 10.20 15.79
N SER A 233 4.18 10.56 16.89
CA SER A 233 4.46 10.02 18.23
C SER A 233 4.12 8.52 18.33
N ALA A 234 2.97 8.11 17.81
CA ALA A 234 2.56 6.71 17.76
C ALA A 234 3.53 5.85 16.93
N THR A 235 4.06 6.41 15.85
CA THR A 235 5.08 5.74 15.04
C THR A 235 6.38 5.56 15.81
N GLN A 236 6.86 6.59 16.52
CA GLN A 236 8.07 6.50 17.33
C GLN A 236 7.94 5.42 18.42
N GLU A 237 6.76 5.33 19.06
CA GLU A 237 6.47 4.28 20.04
C GLU A 237 6.48 2.89 19.40
N ALA A 238 5.81 2.72 18.25
CA ALA A 238 5.78 1.46 17.53
C ALA A 238 7.20 0.99 17.12
N LEU A 239 8.02 1.91 16.60
CA LEU A 239 9.41 1.63 16.24
C LEU A 239 10.26 1.20 17.44
N ALA A 240 10.01 1.77 18.63
CA ALA A 240 10.78 1.48 19.84
C ALA A 240 10.36 0.17 20.52
N ALA A 241 9.05 -0.08 20.64
CA ALA A 241 8.51 -1.20 21.41
C ALA A 241 8.21 -2.44 20.59
N SER A 242 8.21 -2.34 19.25
CA SER A 242 7.70 -3.41 18.35
C SER A 242 6.28 -3.84 18.72
N SER A 243 5.47 -2.91 19.23
CA SER A 243 4.10 -3.11 19.66
C SER A 243 3.23 -1.94 19.20
N TRP A 244 1.93 -2.14 19.13
CA TRP A 244 1.01 -1.14 18.59
C TRP A 244 0.55 -0.16 19.67
N PRO A 245 0.60 1.16 19.41
CA PRO A 245 0.20 2.15 20.39
C PRO A 245 -1.31 2.09 20.61
N ASN A 246 -1.74 2.35 21.86
CA ASN A 246 -3.16 2.43 22.23
C ASN A 246 -3.84 3.72 21.75
N TYR A 247 -3.13 4.60 21.06
CA TYR A 247 -3.56 5.93 20.65
C TYR A 247 -2.84 6.38 19.37
N GLY A 248 -3.16 7.58 18.87
CA GLY A 248 -2.40 8.23 17.79
C GLY A 248 -2.65 7.65 16.40
N VAL A 249 -3.91 7.44 16.04
CA VAL A 249 -4.33 7.21 14.65
C VAL A 249 -4.86 8.53 14.08
N ASP A 250 -4.12 9.13 13.16
CA ASP A 250 -4.44 10.44 12.55
C ASP A 250 -5.53 10.33 11.48
N ALA A 251 -5.57 9.20 10.76
CA ALA A 251 -6.58 8.93 9.76
C ALA A 251 -6.75 7.43 9.52
N VAL A 252 -7.93 7.04 9.05
CA VAL A 252 -8.19 5.71 8.49
C VAL A 252 -8.64 5.90 7.06
N SER A 253 -7.82 5.43 6.12
CA SER A 253 -8.11 5.49 4.68
C SER A 253 -8.70 4.18 4.19
N GLN A 254 -9.51 4.28 3.15
CA GLN A 254 -10.13 3.17 2.45
C GLN A 254 -10.02 3.36 0.93
N ASN A 255 -10.22 2.26 0.21
CA ASN A 255 -10.16 2.22 -1.25
C ASN A 255 -8.82 2.75 -1.80
N TRP A 256 -7.72 2.39 -1.15
CA TRP A 256 -6.37 2.76 -1.52
C TRP A 256 -5.77 1.71 -2.47
N LYS A 257 -5.18 2.18 -3.57
CA LYS A 257 -4.77 1.35 -4.72
C LYS A 257 -3.27 1.07 -4.79
N GLY A 258 -2.43 1.90 -4.14
CA GLY A 258 -0.98 1.72 -4.04
C GLY A 258 -0.56 1.13 -2.69
N GLY A 259 0.71 1.23 -2.33
CA GLY A 259 1.25 0.81 -1.02
C GLY A 259 1.44 -0.68 -0.83
N THR A 260 0.50 -1.50 -1.31
CA THR A 260 0.68 -2.95 -1.43
C THR A 260 -0.15 -3.48 -2.61
N ILE A 261 0.51 -4.17 -3.55
CA ILE A 261 -0.14 -4.81 -4.69
C ILE A 261 0.46 -6.20 -4.87
N ALA A 262 -0.39 -7.22 -4.87
CA ALA A 262 0.02 -8.60 -5.07
C ALA A 262 -0.46 -9.14 -6.41
N ILE A 263 0.38 -9.92 -7.09
CA ILE A 263 0.13 -10.46 -8.42
C ILE A 263 0.92 -11.75 -8.62
N ARG A 264 0.38 -12.68 -9.40
CA ARG A 264 1.18 -13.83 -9.84
C ARG A 264 2.35 -13.34 -10.70
N ARG A 265 3.51 -13.97 -10.54
CA ARG A 265 4.73 -13.60 -11.25
C ARG A 265 4.57 -13.70 -12.77
N ASP A 266 3.91 -14.73 -13.27
CA ASP A 266 3.60 -14.89 -14.69
C ASP A 266 2.70 -13.76 -15.22
N ALA A 267 1.64 -13.43 -14.48
CA ALA A 267 0.71 -12.36 -14.82
C ALA A 267 1.39 -10.98 -14.82
N PHE A 268 2.30 -10.71 -13.88
CA PHE A 268 3.09 -9.48 -13.83
C PHE A 268 3.88 -9.23 -15.12
N PHE A 269 4.62 -10.24 -15.58
CA PHE A 269 5.36 -10.13 -16.85
C PHE A 269 4.42 -10.13 -18.06
N ALA A 270 3.29 -10.85 -17.99
CA ALA A 270 2.30 -10.87 -19.06
C ALA A 270 1.61 -9.53 -19.30
N ILE A 271 1.54 -8.64 -18.29
CA ILE A 271 1.03 -7.27 -18.45
C ILE A 271 2.13 -6.21 -18.64
N GLY A 272 3.41 -6.61 -18.64
CA GLY A 272 4.55 -5.73 -18.93
C GLY A 272 5.21 -5.06 -17.72
N GLY A 273 4.98 -5.55 -16.49
CA GLY A 273 5.59 -4.99 -15.28
C GLY A 273 5.12 -3.58 -14.94
N PHE A 274 5.87 -2.82 -14.12
CA PHE A 274 5.62 -1.39 -13.91
C PHE A 274 6.11 -0.55 -15.10
N ASP A 275 5.45 0.56 -15.40
CA ASP A 275 5.91 1.51 -16.42
C ASP A 275 7.08 2.35 -15.89
N GLU A 276 8.30 2.04 -16.33
CA GLU A 276 9.54 2.71 -15.92
C GLU A 276 9.64 4.18 -16.37
N GLY A 277 8.73 4.63 -17.24
CA GLY A 277 8.66 6.04 -17.65
C GLY A 277 8.18 6.98 -16.53
N PHE A 278 7.57 6.44 -15.46
CA PHE A 278 7.25 7.21 -14.26
C PHE A 278 8.50 7.44 -13.41
N VAL A 279 8.97 8.69 -13.41
CA VAL A 279 10.07 9.16 -12.56
C VAL A 279 9.53 10.14 -11.53
N ASP A 280 10.06 10.04 -10.32
CA ASP A 280 9.59 10.66 -9.08
C ASP A 280 8.28 10.05 -8.56
N TRP A 281 7.41 10.88 -7.98
CA TRP A 281 6.34 10.41 -7.11
C TRP A 281 4.97 10.47 -7.78
N GLY A 282 4.22 9.38 -7.70
CA GLY A 282 2.81 9.32 -8.03
C GLY A 282 2.55 8.85 -9.45
N GLY A 283 1.38 8.24 -9.64
CA GLY A 283 0.87 7.75 -10.91
C GLY A 283 1.32 6.33 -11.28
N GLU A 284 2.50 5.89 -10.86
CA GLU A 284 3.05 4.57 -11.22
C GLU A 284 2.21 3.42 -10.66
N ASP A 285 1.80 3.51 -9.39
CA ASP A 285 0.97 2.49 -8.74
C ASP A 285 -0.46 2.50 -9.31
N ASP A 286 -0.99 3.69 -9.65
CA ASP A 286 -2.34 3.85 -10.22
C ASP A 286 -2.41 3.30 -11.66
N GLU A 287 -1.39 3.55 -12.48
CA GLU A 287 -1.30 3.02 -13.84
C GLU A 287 -1.19 1.48 -13.83
N PHE A 288 -0.35 0.94 -12.94
CA PHE A 288 -0.19 -0.50 -12.78
C PHE A 288 -1.47 -1.15 -12.23
N PHE A 289 -2.12 -0.55 -11.23
CA PHE A 289 -3.40 -1.02 -10.70
C PHE A 289 -4.51 -1.03 -11.76
N ASP A 290 -4.54 -0.04 -12.64
CA ASP A 290 -5.47 0.01 -13.76
C ASP A 290 -5.22 -1.14 -14.75
N ARG A 291 -3.96 -1.39 -15.13
CA ARG A 291 -3.61 -2.54 -16.00
C ARG A 291 -3.92 -3.89 -15.38
N CYS A 292 -3.81 -4.04 -14.06
CA CYS A 292 -4.29 -5.24 -13.36
C CYS A 292 -5.79 -5.52 -13.60
N GLY A 293 -6.58 -4.53 -14.03
CA GLY A 293 -7.97 -4.71 -14.45
C GLY A 293 -8.16 -5.56 -15.71
N THR A 294 -7.11 -5.80 -16.50
CA THR A 294 -7.11 -6.77 -17.61
C THR A 294 -7.04 -8.23 -17.13
N LEU A 295 -6.71 -8.43 -15.86
CA LEU A 295 -6.59 -9.72 -15.21
C LEU A 295 -7.82 -10.04 -14.37
N ARG A 296 -7.94 -11.29 -13.95
CA ARG A 296 -8.80 -11.63 -12.80
C ARG A 296 -8.19 -11.02 -11.53
N HIS A 297 -8.63 -9.81 -11.18
CA HIS A 297 -8.14 -9.05 -10.02
C HIS A 297 -9.13 -9.11 -8.86
N ASN A 298 -8.75 -9.80 -7.77
CA ASN A 298 -9.51 -9.77 -6.53
C ASN A 298 -9.37 -8.39 -5.85
N ARG A 299 -10.49 -7.70 -5.65
CA ARG A 299 -10.55 -6.39 -4.97
C ARG A 299 -11.45 -6.40 -3.72
N PHE A 300 -11.74 -7.58 -3.19
CA PHE A 300 -12.50 -7.74 -1.96
C PHE A 300 -11.54 -7.64 -0.76
N GLY A 301 -11.49 -6.45 -0.17
CA GLY A 301 -10.60 -6.13 0.93
C GLY A 301 -11.17 -6.51 2.30
N TYR A 302 -10.35 -7.13 3.13
CA TYR A 302 -10.66 -7.48 4.54
C TYR A 302 -9.46 -7.38 5.48
N LEU A 303 -8.25 -7.12 4.95
CA LEU A 303 -7.04 -7.02 5.75
C LEU A 303 -6.77 -5.57 6.19
N PRO A 304 -6.46 -5.32 7.47
CA PRO A 304 -6.02 -4.02 7.93
C PRO A 304 -4.51 -3.84 7.71
N PHE A 305 -4.10 -2.62 7.40
CA PHE A 305 -2.68 -2.25 7.25
C PHE A 305 -2.38 -1.00 8.07
N VAL A 306 -1.14 -0.85 8.52
CA VAL A 306 -0.74 0.28 9.36
C VAL A 306 0.38 1.04 8.66
N HIS A 307 0.14 2.31 8.38
CA HIS A 307 1.12 3.23 7.81
C HIS A 307 1.87 3.95 8.92
N LEU A 308 3.20 3.78 8.95
CA LEU A 308 4.13 4.46 9.81
C LEU A 308 4.33 5.90 9.33
N TRP A 309 4.21 6.85 10.23
CA TRP A 309 4.36 8.26 9.91
C TRP A 309 5.75 8.56 9.35
N HIS A 310 5.78 9.42 8.35
CA HIS A 310 6.97 10.08 7.84
C HIS A 310 6.62 11.54 7.49
N PRO A 311 7.58 12.47 7.51
CA PRO A 311 7.31 13.85 7.12
C PRO A 311 6.82 13.91 5.67
N PRO A 312 5.92 14.86 5.34
CA PRO A 312 5.58 15.13 3.95
C PRO A 312 6.85 15.45 3.17
N GLN A 313 6.94 14.95 1.94
CA GLN A 313 8.06 15.27 1.07
C GLN A 313 8.08 16.77 0.77
N ALA A 314 9.27 17.38 0.79
CA ALA A 314 9.46 18.83 0.69
C ALA A 314 8.79 19.48 -0.54
N VAL A 315 8.61 18.72 -1.64
CA VAL A 315 8.10 19.21 -2.92
C VAL A 315 6.56 19.17 -3.02
N ARG A 316 5.85 18.59 -2.03
CA ARG A 316 4.39 18.35 -2.14
C ARG A 316 3.48 19.57 -1.96
N LYS A 317 3.98 20.71 -1.45
CA LYS A 317 3.07 21.79 -1.01
C LYS A 317 2.68 22.79 -2.11
N ASP A 318 3.54 23.06 -3.09
CA ASP A 318 3.34 24.21 -4.00
C ASP A 318 3.73 23.95 -5.48
N CYS A 319 4.00 22.70 -5.89
CA CYS A 319 4.43 22.39 -7.25
C CYS A 319 3.42 21.47 -7.97
N ALA A 320 3.15 21.74 -9.24
CA ALA A 320 2.48 20.78 -10.13
C ALA A 320 3.22 19.44 -10.08
N ASN A 321 2.48 18.33 -10.04
CA ASN A 321 3.08 17.00 -10.13
C ASN A 321 2.83 16.47 -11.54
N PRO A 322 3.81 16.54 -12.47
CA PRO A 322 3.60 16.13 -13.85
C PRO A 322 3.12 14.68 -13.98
N ASN A 323 3.49 13.81 -13.03
CA ASN A 323 3.03 12.43 -13.07
C ASN A 323 1.52 12.33 -12.88
N ILE A 324 0.95 13.11 -11.96
CA ILE A 324 -0.48 13.09 -11.65
C ILE A 324 -1.28 13.99 -12.60
N ASP A 325 -0.74 15.16 -12.94
CA ASP A 325 -1.47 16.20 -13.67
C ASP A 325 -1.44 15.99 -15.19
N LEU A 326 -0.42 15.30 -15.73
CA LEU A 326 -0.22 15.14 -17.17
C LEU A 326 0.00 13.67 -17.60
N ILE A 327 0.97 12.99 -17.01
CA ILE A 327 1.45 11.69 -17.49
C ILE A 327 0.41 10.60 -17.22
N LEU A 328 -0.06 10.43 -15.98
CA LEU A 328 -1.06 9.43 -15.63
C LEU A 328 -2.34 9.61 -16.47
N PRO A 329 -2.95 10.80 -16.58
CA PRO A 329 -4.11 11.00 -17.45
C PRO A 329 -3.83 10.58 -18.91
N ARG A 330 -2.68 10.95 -19.47
CA ARG A 330 -2.30 10.56 -20.84
C ARG A 330 -2.14 9.05 -20.99
N ARG A 331 -1.51 8.38 -20.03
CA ARG A 331 -1.38 6.91 -20.04
C ARG A 331 -2.75 6.24 -19.93
N LEU A 332 -3.62 6.70 -19.02
CA LEU A 332 -4.96 6.14 -18.84
C LEU A 332 -5.90 6.38 -20.03
N GLN A 333 -5.65 7.39 -20.88
CA GLN A 333 -6.38 7.58 -22.14
C GLN A 333 -6.01 6.56 -23.22
N MET A 334 -4.85 5.92 -23.14
CA MET A 334 -4.45 4.88 -24.08
C MET A 334 -5.21 3.58 -23.79
N PRO A 335 -5.66 2.84 -24.83
CA PRO A 335 -6.22 1.51 -24.66
C PRO A 335 -5.30 0.63 -23.82
N VAL A 336 -5.86 -0.07 -22.84
CA VAL A 336 -5.07 -0.85 -21.86
C VAL A 336 -4.22 -1.92 -22.55
N ASP A 337 -4.74 -2.58 -23.59
CA ASP A 337 -4.00 -3.57 -24.37
C ASP A 337 -2.81 -2.97 -25.14
N ALA A 338 -2.96 -1.74 -25.64
CA ALA A 338 -1.87 -1.03 -26.31
C ALA A 338 -0.74 -0.70 -25.32
N ARG A 339 -1.09 -0.28 -24.09
CA ARG A 339 -0.10 -0.08 -23.02
C ARG A 339 0.60 -1.39 -22.64
N VAL A 340 -0.14 -2.49 -22.51
CA VAL A 340 0.44 -3.81 -22.22
C VAL A 340 1.41 -4.23 -23.33
N GLN A 341 1.01 -4.12 -24.60
CA GLN A 341 1.88 -4.45 -25.73
C GLN A 341 3.15 -3.59 -25.76
N GLU A 342 3.00 -2.28 -25.56
CA GLU A 342 4.11 -1.33 -25.49
C GLU A 342 5.10 -1.71 -24.38
N LEU A 343 4.62 -1.93 -23.15
CA LEU A 343 5.48 -2.23 -22.00
C LEU A 343 6.15 -3.59 -22.12
N ARG A 344 5.48 -4.59 -22.69
CA ARG A 344 6.09 -5.91 -22.97
C ARG A 344 7.18 -5.85 -24.03
N ALA A 345 7.08 -4.92 -24.98
CA ALA A 345 8.12 -4.71 -25.98
C ALA A 345 9.36 -4.00 -25.39
N ARG A 346 9.22 -3.34 -24.23
CA ARG A 346 10.34 -2.76 -23.49
C ARG A 346 11.07 -3.86 -22.71
N ASN A 347 12.40 -3.81 -22.69
CA ASN A 347 13.22 -4.68 -21.84
C ASN A 347 13.27 -4.13 -20.41
N ALA A 348 12.12 -4.06 -19.73
CA ALA A 348 11.99 -3.51 -18.38
C ALA A 348 12.81 -4.29 -17.34
N GLY A 349 13.31 -3.63 -16.30
CA GLY A 349 14.02 -4.24 -15.16
C GLY A 349 15.49 -4.57 -15.44
N GLN A 350 16.08 -4.00 -16.50
CA GLN A 350 17.48 -4.19 -16.85
C GLN A 350 18.34 -3.14 -16.15
N VAL A 351 19.33 -3.58 -15.37
CA VAL A 351 20.30 -2.69 -14.71
C VAL A 351 21.27 -2.10 -15.74
N ALA A 352 21.75 -2.92 -16.69
CA ALA A 352 22.72 -2.52 -17.70
C ALA A 352 22.12 -1.68 -18.84
N ALA A 353 20.79 -1.65 -18.97
CA ALA A 353 20.08 -0.93 -20.03
C ALA A 353 18.73 -0.43 -19.51
N PRO A 354 18.71 0.59 -18.62
CA PRO A 354 17.46 1.16 -18.11
C PRO A 354 16.63 1.77 -19.26
N ILE A 355 15.32 1.48 -19.33
CA ILE A 355 14.43 1.91 -20.41
C ILE A 355 13.23 2.68 -19.87
N PRO A 356 12.83 3.82 -20.48
CA PRO A 356 13.63 4.72 -21.30
C PRO A 356 14.45 5.64 -20.38
N VAL A 357 15.70 5.93 -20.77
CA VAL A 357 16.52 6.97 -20.14
C VAL A 357 15.78 8.33 -20.15
N THR A 358 14.89 8.54 -21.13
CA THR A 358 14.03 9.72 -21.25
C THR A 358 12.73 9.54 -20.48
N ALA A 359 12.62 10.18 -19.32
CA ALA A 359 11.37 10.24 -18.55
C ALA A 359 10.24 10.82 -19.42
N TYR A 360 8.98 10.45 -19.15
CA TYR A 360 7.85 11.14 -19.80
C TYR A 360 7.92 12.67 -19.59
N LYS A 361 8.53 13.12 -18.49
CA LYS A 361 8.78 14.54 -18.21
C LYS A 361 9.73 15.20 -19.21
N GLU A 362 10.73 14.47 -19.70
CA GLU A 362 11.73 14.97 -20.65
C GLU A 362 11.20 14.99 -22.10
N GLN A 363 10.18 14.18 -22.41
CA GLN A 363 9.51 14.20 -23.73
C GLN A 363 8.51 15.36 -23.91
N ASN A 364 8.17 16.06 -22.82
CA ASN A 364 7.20 17.17 -22.83
C ASN A 364 7.82 18.50 -22.38
N ALA A 365 9.14 18.55 -22.17
CA ALA A 365 9.93 19.76 -22.01
C ALA A 365 10.47 20.20 -23.37
#